data_AF-A0A0F9ATZ1-F1
#
_entry.id   AF-A0A0F9ATZ1-F1
#
_cell.length_a   1.000
_cell.length_b   1.000
_cell.length_c   1.000
_cell.angle_alpha   90.00
_cell.angle_beta   90.00
_cell.angle_gamma   90.00
#
_symmetry.space_group_name_H-M   'P 1'
#
loop_
_entity.id
_entity.type
_entity.pdbx_description
1 polymer ?
#
loop_
_entity_poly.entity_id
_entity_poly.type
_entity_poly.pdbx_seq_one_letter_code
_entity_poly.pdbx_strand_id
1 'polypeptide(L)'
;MALEGWGVEPISFQTAKPFIVDWHYSHKVKGLIVQYCFGLFRPRPEFFDIPELVGAMIYSLPMMDRVRKKYNPQNPNRCLELARLCCIDDTPKNAESFFISRTLKWLT
;
A
#
# COMPACT_ATOMS: atom_id res chain seq x y z
N MET A 1 4.31 -18.25 -12.80
CA MET A 1 3.06 -17.85 -12.09
C MET A 1 2.65 -16.45 -12.54
N ALA A 2 1.36 -16.03 -12.45
CA ALA A 2 0.90 -14.75 -13.00
C ALA A 2 1.60 -13.48 -12.43
N LEU A 3 2.20 -13.58 -11.24
CA LEU A 3 2.90 -12.50 -10.53
C LEU A 3 4.41 -12.76 -10.40
N GLU A 4 4.96 -13.60 -11.28
CA GLU A 4 6.39 -13.91 -11.30
C GLU A 4 7.22 -12.68 -11.69
N GLY A 5 8.27 -12.40 -10.93
CA GLY A 5 9.10 -11.20 -11.10
C GLY A 5 8.50 -9.90 -10.54
N TRP A 6 7.28 -9.94 -9.99
CA TRP A 6 6.68 -8.76 -9.36
C TRP A 6 7.29 -8.48 -7.98
N GLY A 7 7.56 -7.20 -7.73
CA GLY A 7 8.21 -6.70 -6.52
C GLY A 7 7.26 -5.89 -5.64
N VAL A 8 7.53 -5.88 -4.35
CA VAL A 8 6.85 -5.01 -3.38
C VAL A 8 7.89 -4.30 -2.55
N GLU A 9 7.95 -2.98 -2.69
CA GLU A 9 8.99 -2.15 -2.10
C GLU A 9 8.38 -1.00 -1.30
N PRO A 10 9.05 -0.53 -0.22
CA PRO A 10 8.67 0.70 0.44
C PRO A 10 8.85 1.88 -0.51
N ILE A 11 7.88 2.79 -0.52
CA ILE A 11 7.92 4.01 -1.32
C ILE A 11 7.67 5.24 -0.44
N SER A 12 8.01 6.41 -0.96
CA SER A 12 7.68 7.66 -0.28
C SER A 12 6.18 7.97 -0.36
N PHE A 13 5.66 8.75 0.59
CA PHE A 13 4.29 9.26 0.49
C PHE A 13 4.10 10.15 -0.76
N GLN A 14 5.15 10.86 -1.19
CA GLN A 14 5.16 11.69 -2.39
C GLN A 14 4.97 10.84 -3.66
N THR A 15 5.43 9.59 -3.66
CA THR A 15 5.20 8.62 -4.74
C THR A 15 3.81 7.99 -4.63
N ALA A 16 3.38 7.60 -3.43
CA ALA A 16 2.08 6.96 -3.23
C ALA A 16 0.91 7.90 -3.49
N LYS A 17 1.01 9.17 -3.07
CA LYS A 17 -0.06 10.16 -3.14
C LYS A 17 -0.65 10.34 -4.55
N PRO A 18 0.12 10.66 -5.61
CA PRO A 18 -0.44 10.82 -6.95
C PRO A 18 -1.12 9.52 -7.40
N PHE A 19 -0.49 8.36 -7.17
CA PHE A 19 -1.08 7.07 -7.52
C PHE A 19 -2.43 6.82 -6.85
N ILE A 20 -2.55 7.09 -5.53
CA ILE A 20 -3.83 6.98 -4.81
C ILE A 20 -4.87 7.97 -5.35
N VAL A 21 -4.45 9.18 -5.70
CA VAL A 21 -5.36 10.19 -6.27
C VAL A 21 -5.88 9.75 -7.64
N ASP A 22 -5.06 9.07 -8.43
CA ASP A 22 -5.46 8.64 -9.77
C ASP A 22 -6.30 7.36 -9.75
N TRP A 23 -5.92 6.36 -8.93
CA TRP A 23 -6.47 4.99 -9.02
C TRP A 23 -7.35 4.55 -7.86
N HIS A 24 -7.22 5.14 -6.66
CA HIS A 24 -8.04 4.72 -5.54
C HIS A 24 -9.44 5.34 -5.66
N TYR A 25 -10.49 4.55 -5.48
CA TYR A 25 -11.90 4.99 -5.58
C TYR A 25 -12.26 6.24 -4.75
N SER A 26 -11.50 6.53 -3.70
CA SER A 26 -11.73 7.69 -2.83
C SER A 26 -11.04 8.97 -3.32
N HIS A 27 -10.02 8.85 -4.18
CA HIS A 27 -9.16 9.94 -4.68
C HIS A 27 -8.60 10.86 -3.58
N LYS A 28 -8.52 10.37 -2.33
CA LYS A 28 -8.27 11.21 -1.14
C LYS A 28 -7.27 10.57 -0.20
N VAL A 29 -6.23 11.33 0.13
CA VAL A 29 -5.24 11.01 1.19
C VAL A 29 -5.30 11.95 2.39
N LYS A 30 -6.18 12.97 2.36
CA LYS A 30 -6.29 13.96 3.45
C LYS A 30 -6.78 13.29 4.73
N GLY A 31 -6.14 13.64 5.85
CA GLY A 31 -6.48 13.14 7.19
C GLY A 31 -5.77 11.86 7.60
N LEU A 32 -5.02 11.21 6.70
CA LEU A 32 -4.26 10.02 7.06
C LEU A 32 -3.02 10.38 7.90
N ILE A 33 -2.83 9.67 9.01
CA ILE A 33 -1.58 9.69 9.79
C ILE A 33 -0.69 8.59 9.21
N VAL A 34 -0.01 8.90 8.11
CA VAL A 34 0.76 7.94 7.30
C VAL A 34 1.92 7.36 8.12
N GLN A 35 1.97 6.03 8.21
CA GLN A 35 3.06 5.30 8.86
C GLN A 35 3.97 4.62 7.84
N TYR A 36 3.39 3.94 6.85
CA TYR A 36 4.13 3.24 5.80
C TYR A 36 3.42 3.38 4.46
N CYS A 37 4.21 3.48 3.38
CA CYS A 37 3.72 3.41 2.02
C CYS A 37 4.48 2.32 1.27
N PHE A 38 3.78 1.53 0.47
CA PHE A 38 4.37 0.50 -0.38
C PHE A 38 3.89 0.66 -1.82
N GLY A 39 4.74 0.26 -2.75
CA GLY A 39 4.44 0.15 -4.17
C GLY A 39 4.46 -1.31 -4.62
N LEU A 40 3.53 -1.67 -5.49
CA LEU A 40 3.56 -2.92 -6.25
C LEU A 40 4.17 -2.63 -7.61
N PHE A 41 5.19 -3.41 -7.98
CA PHE A 41 5.98 -3.20 -9.17
C PHE A 41 5.91 -4.40 -10.11
N ARG A 42 5.58 -4.17 -11.37
CA ARG A 42 5.70 -5.20 -12.42
C ARG A 42 6.99 -5.02 -13.22
N PRO A 43 7.66 -6.11 -13.61
CA PRO A 43 8.85 -6.03 -14.45
C PRO A 43 8.49 -5.48 -15.84
N ARG A 44 9.40 -4.67 -16.42
CA ARG A 44 9.31 -4.18 -17.81
C ARG A 44 10.65 -4.32 -18.52
N PRO A 45 10.93 -5.51 -19.09
CA PRO A 45 12.18 -5.75 -19.82
C PRO A 45 12.40 -4.78 -20.99
N GLU A 46 11.31 -4.33 -21.61
CA GLU A 46 11.33 -3.38 -22.74
C GLU A 46 11.77 -1.97 -22.36
N PHE A 47 11.88 -1.65 -21.06
CA PHE A 47 12.18 -0.32 -20.56
C PHE A 47 13.44 -0.29 -19.67
N PHE A 48 14.55 -0.85 -20.17
CA PHE A 48 15.83 -0.94 -19.47
C PHE A 48 15.71 -1.57 -18.06
N ASP A 49 14.82 -2.56 -17.93
CA ASP A 49 14.49 -3.22 -16.66
C ASP A 49 14.01 -2.26 -15.56
N ILE A 50 13.54 -1.06 -15.92
CA ILE A 50 12.95 -0.11 -14.95
C ILE A 50 11.52 -0.58 -14.64
N PRO A 51 11.27 -1.07 -13.42
CA PRO A 51 9.97 -1.63 -13.06
C PRO A 51 8.90 -0.54 -13.04
N GLU A 52 7.67 -0.92 -13.36
CA GLU A 52 6.52 -0.02 -13.38
C GLU A 52 5.74 -0.11 -12.08
N LEU A 53 5.42 1.04 -11.49
CA LEU A 53 4.50 1.13 -10.36
C LEU A 53 3.07 0.89 -10.84
N VAL A 54 2.47 -0.21 -10.38
CA VAL A 54 1.13 -0.66 -10.79
C VAL A 54 0.16 -0.83 -9.62
N GLY A 55 0.61 -0.55 -8.41
CA GLY A 55 -0.24 -0.47 -7.24
C GLY A 55 0.40 0.32 -6.13
N ALA A 56 -0.41 0.92 -5.26
CA ALA A 56 0.05 1.64 -4.09
C ALA A 56 -0.77 1.26 -2.86
N MET A 57 -0.09 1.26 -1.72
CA MET A 57 -0.67 0.93 -0.42
C MET A 57 -0.21 1.92 0.63
N ILE A 58 -1.12 2.36 1.49
CA ILE A 58 -0.82 3.25 2.63
C ILE A 58 -1.35 2.59 3.90
N TYR A 59 -0.45 2.36 4.84
CA TYR A 59 -0.78 2.07 6.23
C TYR A 59 -0.75 3.35 7.04
N SER A 60 -1.79 3.57 7.84
CA SER A 60 -1.87 4.71 8.75
C SER A 60 -2.21 4.28 10.16
N LEU A 61 -1.97 5.18 11.11
CA LEU A 61 -2.55 5.08 12.44
C LEU A 61 -4.06 5.39 12.33
N PRO A 62 -4.97 4.59 12.94
CA PRO A 62 -6.39 4.93 12.98
C PRO A 62 -6.61 6.33 13.56
N MET A 63 -7.37 7.18 12.87
CA MET A 63 -7.58 8.57 13.29
C MET A 63 -8.29 8.68 14.64
N MET A 64 -9.30 7.82 14.87
CA MET A 64 -10.12 7.89 16.07
C MET A 64 -9.41 7.25 17.27
N ASP A 65 -9.23 8.04 18.33
CA ASP A 65 -8.57 7.59 19.56
C ASP A 65 -9.27 6.39 20.22
N ARG A 66 -10.61 6.39 20.19
CA ARG A 66 -11.40 5.26 20.71
C ARG A 66 -11.10 3.96 19.98
N VAL A 67 -10.84 4.01 18.67
CA VAL A 67 -10.49 2.83 17.86
C VAL A 67 -9.12 2.31 18.24
N ARG A 68 -8.14 3.21 18.36
CA ARG A 68 -6.78 2.87 18.84
C ARG A 68 -6.80 2.19 20.21
N LYS A 69 -7.51 2.79 21.17
CA LYS A 69 -7.67 2.23 22.52
C LYS A 69 -8.40 0.90 22.56
N LYS A 70 -9.29 0.64 21.61
CA LYS A 70 -10.00 -0.64 21.48
C LYS A 70 -9.08 -1.75 20.97
N TYR A 71 -8.28 -1.47 19.94
CA TYR A 71 -7.46 -2.50 19.28
C TYR A 71 -6.09 -2.71 19.93
N ASN A 72 -5.54 -1.71 20.60
CA ASN A 72 -4.33 -1.86 21.41
C ASN A 72 -4.43 -1.01 22.70
N PRO A 73 -5.17 -1.48 23.73
CA PRO A 73 -5.34 -0.74 24.98
C PRO A 73 -4.02 -0.38 25.68
N GLN A 74 -3.03 -1.28 25.60
CA GLN A 74 -1.73 -1.13 26.26
C GLN A 74 -0.84 -0.09 25.54
N ASN A 75 -0.93 0.00 24.22
CA ASN A 75 -0.23 1.01 23.44
C ASN A 75 -1.09 1.49 22.26
N PRO A 76 -2.04 2.42 22.49
CA PRO A 76 -2.98 2.87 21.45
C PRO A 76 -2.30 3.46 20.21
N ASN A 77 -1.13 4.07 20.37
CA ASN A 77 -0.39 4.64 19.25
C ASN A 77 0.40 3.61 18.44
N ARG A 78 0.43 2.34 18.88
CA ARG A 78 1.00 1.21 18.16
C ARG A 78 -0.12 0.38 17.51
N CYS A 79 -0.85 1.02 16.60
CA CYS A 79 -1.84 0.39 15.73
C CYS A 79 -1.54 0.74 14.28
N LEU A 80 -1.79 -0.20 13.37
CA LEU A 80 -1.73 0.03 11.93
C LEU A 80 -3.08 -0.35 11.31
N GLU A 81 -3.58 0.51 10.44
CA GLU A 81 -4.74 0.30 9.61
C GLU A 81 -4.32 0.40 8.14
N LEU A 82 -4.78 -0.56 7.34
CA LEU A 82 -4.66 -0.47 5.88
C LEU A 82 -5.65 0.61 5.40
N ALA A 83 -5.16 1.84 5.24
CA ALA A 83 -6.00 2.97 4.91
C ALA A 83 -6.27 3.09 3.41
N ARG A 84 -5.29 2.80 2.56
CA ARG A 84 -5.45 2.83 1.11
C ARG A 84 -4.80 1.63 0.48
N LEU A 85 -5.49 1.04 -0.49
CA LEU A 85 -4.98 0.00 -1.35
C LEU A 85 -5.66 0.15 -2.71
N CYS A 86 -4.88 0.31 -3.76
CA CYS A 86 -5.38 0.19 -5.12
C CYS A 86 -4.28 -0.36 -6.03
N CYS A 87 -4.70 -1.13 -7.03
CA CYS A 87 -3.89 -1.53 -8.17
C CYS A 87 -4.54 -0.96 -9.44
N ILE A 88 -3.78 -0.86 -10.53
CA ILE A 88 -4.38 -0.55 -11.84
C ILE A 88 -5.25 -1.72 -12.30
N ASP A 89 -6.21 -1.44 -13.18
CA ASP A 89 -7.18 -2.44 -13.67
C ASP A 89 -6.52 -3.60 -14.44
N ASP A 90 -5.37 -3.36 -15.06
CA ASP A 90 -4.59 -4.33 -15.84
C ASP A 90 -3.77 -5.32 -14.96
N THR A 91 -3.96 -5.29 -13.63
CA THR A 91 -3.27 -6.25 -12.75
C THR A 91 -3.91 -7.64 -12.79
N PRO A 92 -3.12 -8.72 -12.69
CA PRO A 92 -3.65 -10.08 -12.73
C PRO A 92 -4.51 -10.39 -11.50
N LYS A 93 -5.37 -11.40 -11.61
CA LYS A 93 -6.15 -11.90 -10.47
C LYS A 93 -5.23 -12.18 -9.27
N ASN A 94 -5.68 -11.78 -8.08
CA ASN A 94 -4.99 -11.90 -6.80
C ASN A 94 -3.77 -10.97 -6.61
N ALA A 95 -3.55 -9.97 -7.48
CA ALA A 95 -2.48 -8.98 -7.29
C ALA A 95 -2.57 -8.27 -5.93
N GLU A 96 -3.77 -7.88 -5.51
CA GLU A 96 -4.01 -7.21 -4.23
C GLU A 96 -3.68 -8.12 -3.03
N SER A 97 -4.12 -9.39 -3.07
CA SER A 97 -3.81 -10.35 -2.00
C SER A 97 -2.32 -10.65 -1.93
N PHE A 98 -1.65 -10.81 -3.08
CA PHE A 98 -0.19 -10.91 -3.14
C PHE A 98 0.47 -9.69 -2.53
N PHE A 99 0.04 -8.49 -2.92
CA PHE A 99 0.58 -7.23 -2.43
C PHE A 99 0.45 -7.12 -0.90
N ILE A 100 -0.74 -7.35 -0.34
CA ILE A 100 -0.98 -7.36 1.11
C ILE A 100 -0.08 -8.39 1.81
N SER A 101 0.02 -9.62 1.28
CA SER A 101 0.84 -10.66 1.91
C SER A 101 2.32 -10.29 1.98
N ARG A 102 2.83 -9.55 0.99
CA ARG A 102 4.21 -9.09 0.94
C ARG A 102 4.44 -7.92 1.89
N THR A 103 3.54 -6.95 1.94
CA THR A 103 3.66 -5.82 2.87
C THR A 103 3.57 -6.28 4.33
N LEU A 104 2.74 -7.28 4.64
CA LEU A 104 2.70 -7.85 6.00
C LEU A 104 4.05 -8.44 6.41
N LYS A 105 4.76 -9.13 5.51
CA LYS A 105 6.12 -9.64 5.77
C LYS A 105 7.16 -8.54 5.99
N TRP A 106 6.95 -7.34 5.46
CA TRP A 106 7.79 -6.18 5.76
C TRP A 106 7.52 -5.60 7.16
N LEU A 107 6.32 -5.80 7.68
CA LEU A 107 5.86 -5.19 8.94
C LEU A 107 6.00 -6.12 10.16
N THR A 108 6.35 -7.39 9.95
CA THR A 108 6.52 -8.43 10.98
C THR A 108 7.93 -8.97 10.99
#